data_AF-A0A8R7UA14-F1
#
_entry.id   AF-A0A8R7UA14-F1
#
_cell.length_a   1.000
_cell.length_b   1.000
_cell.length_c   1.000
_cell.angle_alpha   90.00
_cell.angle_beta   90.00
_cell.angle_gamma   90.00
#
_symmetry.space_group_name_H-M   'P 1'
#
loop_
_entity.id
_entity.type
_entity.pdbx_description
1 polymer ?
#
loop_
_entity_poly.entity_id
_entity_poly.type
_entity_poly.pdbx_seq_one_letter_code
_entity_poly.pdbx_strand_id
1 'polypeptide(L)'
;MKTLGELLKGKVHEGVRVVMLIWDDKTSHDRFLLKTDGVMHTHDEQTRKFFRHSGVHCVLVPRYGSNKLSIFKQHVVGTLFTHHQKCVIVDSQAAGNNRKITAFLGGLDLCDGRYDTPEHRLFKDLDTVFHQDFHNPTFPVNSYGPRQPWHDLHCKIEGPAAYDILTNFEQRWRKATKWRVNLKKVVIWHYDTLIKIKRMPWIVSPSTDEADARVCHEQDTENWHVQVFRSIDSGSVKGFPKLVQEAQSQNLVCAKNLKIDRSIHSAYVKAIRSAQHFIYIENQYFIGSSFCWHSHKNTGADNLIPVELALKIASKIKAKQRFAVYIVIPMWPEGIPTTAAVQQILFWQGQTMSMMYKIIADALESQGLLDSHPQDYLNFYCLGRRELAASPEESLCNDNSALGMAQKHRRFMIYVHSKGMVVDDEYVVIGSANINQRSMEGSRDTEIAMGAYQPHHTSAGDHGAPPRGQVYGYRMSLWAEHLGGRAEEWFRRPESEECVRRVNAAAEENWRAYVSPDETTRGHLMRYPVKVDRDGGVGPLPGHECFPDVGGKVLGGQSSLPDALTT
;
A
#
# COMPACT_ATOMS: atom_id res chain seq x y z
N MET A 1 -2.09 -25.72 15.94
CA MET A 1 -2.21 -24.24 16.03
C MET A 1 -3.66 -23.88 15.68
N LYS A 2 -4.31 -22.93 16.38
CA LYS A 2 -5.68 -22.50 16.01
C LYS A 2 -5.62 -21.54 14.83
N THR A 3 -6.53 -21.67 13.86
CA THR A 3 -6.68 -20.67 12.78
C THR A 3 -7.21 -19.35 13.36
N LEU A 4 -7.03 -18.23 12.63
CA LEU A 4 -7.62 -16.94 13.02
C LEU A 4 -9.14 -17.04 13.22
N GLY A 5 -9.82 -17.76 12.32
CA GLY A 5 -11.26 -17.97 12.42
C GLY A 5 -11.68 -18.65 13.72
N GLU A 6 -10.99 -19.72 14.11
CA GLU A 6 -11.26 -20.43 15.37
C GLU A 6 -10.86 -19.63 16.62
N LEU A 7 -9.81 -18.81 16.52
CA LEU A 7 -9.46 -17.85 17.57
C LEU A 7 -10.61 -16.86 17.82
N LEU A 8 -11.15 -16.25 16.77
CA LEU A 8 -12.23 -15.26 16.88
C LEU A 8 -13.51 -15.87 17.46
N LYS A 9 -13.88 -17.10 17.08
CA LYS A 9 -14.98 -17.85 17.72
C LYS A 9 -14.70 -18.08 19.20
N GLY A 10 -13.48 -18.51 19.55
CA GLY A 10 -13.04 -18.67 20.93
C GLY A 10 -13.19 -17.39 21.77
N LYS A 11 -12.77 -16.25 21.23
CA LYS A 11 -12.92 -14.95 21.91
C LYS A 11 -14.39 -14.58 22.17
N VAL A 12 -15.30 -14.93 21.26
CA VAL A 12 -16.74 -14.73 21.50
C VAL A 12 -17.24 -15.60 22.66
N HIS A 13 -16.79 -16.85 22.77
CA HIS A 13 -17.13 -17.72 23.90
C HIS A 13 -16.62 -17.18 25.25
N GLU A 14 -15.49 -16.45 25.23
CA GLU A 14 -14.95 -15.74 26.39
C GLU A 14 -15.66 -14.40 26.69
N GLY A 15 -16.70 -14.05 25.94
CA GLY A 15 -17.50 -12.84 26.14
C GLY A 15 -17.01 -11.60 25.37
N VAL A 16 -15.99 -11.73 24.52
CA VAL A 16 -15.51 -10.61 23.69
C VAL A 16 -16.48 -10.35 22.53
N ARG A 17 -16.79 -9.07 22.29
CA ARG A 17 -17.57 -8.66 21.11
C ARG A 17 -16.65 -8.62 19.88
N VAL A 18 -16.84 -9.56 18.96
CA VAL A 18 -16.16 -9.58 17.67
C VAL A 18 -17.10 -9.09 16.56
N VAL A 19 -16.70 -8.03 15.85
CA VAL A 19 -17.41 -7.41 14.74
C VAL A 19 -16.46 -7.22 13.56
N MET A 20 -16.92 -7.51 12.34
CA MET A 20 -16.09 -7.47 11.14
C MET A 20 -16.86 -6.85 9.98
N LEU A 21 -16.21 -5.94 9.25
CA LEU A 21 -16.67 -5.40 7.96
C LEU A 21 -15.74 -5.93 6.88
N ILE A 22 -16.25 -6.83 6.05
CA ILE A 22 -15.51 -7.41 4.92
C ILE A 22 -16.10 -6.80 3.65
N TRP A 23 -15.27 -6.52 2.64
CA TRP A 23 -15.76 -6.08 1.35
C TRP A 23 -16.63 -7.18 0.70
N ASP A 24 -17.77 -6.79 0.13
CA ASP A 24 -18.67 -7.68 -0.63
C ASP A 24 -18.25 -7.65 -2.11
N ASP A 25 -17.49 -8.66 -2.54
CA ASP A 25 -17.21 -8.86 -3.95
C ASP A 25 -18.46 -9.46 -4.61
N LYS A 26 -19.22 -8.60 -5.29
CA LYS A 26 -20.45 -9.00 -5.96
C LYS A 26 -20.26 -9.98 -7.12
N THR A 27 -19.01 -10.19 -7.54
CA THR A 27 -18.69 -11.19 -8.54
C THR A 27 -18.46 -12.58 -7.93
N SER A 28 -18.30 -12.69 -6.60
CA SER A 28 -18.09 -13.93 -5.85
C SER A 28 -19.37 -14.72 -5.49
N HIS A 29 -20.48 -14.51 -6.21
CA HIS A 29 -21.78 -15.07 -5.80
C HIS A 29 -22.06 -16.46 -6.38
N ASP A 30 -22.41 -17.41 -5.50
CA ASP A 30 -23.05 -18.70 -5.86
C ASP A 30 -24.41 -18.44 -6.53
N ARG A 31 -24.44 -18.23 -7.84
CA ARG A 31 -25.68 -18.31 -8.63
C ARG A 31 -25.79 -19.71 -9.23
N PHE A 32 -26.82 -20.45 -8.82
CA PHE A 32 -27.24 -21.73 -9.43
C PHE A 32 -26.15 -22.82 -9.45
N LEU A 33 -25.67 -23.26 -8.28
CA LEU A 33 -24.80 -24.44 -8.11
C LEU A 33 -23.43 -24.40 -8.83
N LEU A 34 -23.08 -23.28 -9.45
CA LEU A 34 -21.74 -22.99 -9.98
C LEU A 34 -21.02 -22.07 -9.01
N LYS A 35 -19.96 -22.58 -8.37
CA LYS A 35 -18.99 -21.74 -7.65
C LYS A 35 -18.21 -20.95 -8.68
N THR A 36 -18.35 -19.62 -8.67
CA THR A 36 -17.44 -18.73 -9.39
C THR A 36 -16.57 -18.06 -8.33
N ASP A 37 -15.26 -18.31 -8.35
CA ASP A 37 -14.32 -17.47 -7.63
C ASP A 37 -14.46 -16.05 -8.19
N GLY A 38 -14.61 -15.05 -7.31
CA GLY A 38 -14.79 -13.65 -7.72
C GLY A 38 -13.64 -13.17 -8.60
N VAL A 39 -13.89 -12.14 -9.40
CA VAL A 39 -12.90 -11.54 -10.31
C VAL A 39 -11.66 -11.04 -9.54
N MET A 40 -11.81 -10.75 -8.25
CA MET A 40 -10.73 -10.29 -7.36
C MET A 40 -10.21 -11.38 -6.40
N HIS A 41 -10.60 -12.65 -6.60
CA HIS A 41 -10.15 -13.81 -5.81
C HIS A 41 -10.29 -13.62 -4.28
N THR A 42 -11.37 -12.97 -3.81
CA THR A 42 -11.62 -12.78 -2.38
C THR A 42 -12.33 -13.98 -1.74
N HIS A 43 -12.11 -14.14 -0.44
CA HIS A 43 -12.72 -15.19 0.39
C HIS A 43 -13.90 -14.69 1.24
N ASP A 44 -14.57 -13.62 0.82
CA ASP A 44 -15.56 -12.86 1.58
C ASP A 44 -16.81 -13.68 1.90
N GLU A 45 -17.38 -14.36 0.90
CA GLU A 45 -18.55 -15.22 1.06
C GLU A 45 -18.24 -16.48 1.89
N GLN A 46 -17.08 -17.14 1.68
CA GLN A 46 -16.64 -18.26 2.52
C GLN A 46 -16.48 -17.81 3.97
N THR A 47 -15.89 -16.64 4.22
CA THR A 47 -15.68 -16.08 5.56
C THR A 47 -17.00 -15.78 6.26
N ARG A 48 -17.95 -15.16 5.56
CA ARG A 48 -19.30 -14.94 6.12
C ARG A 48 -19.98 -16.25 6.49
N LYS A 49 -19.89 -17.27 5.63
CA LYS A 49 -20.46 -18.61 5.89
C LYS A 49 -19.80 -19.27 7.10
N PHE A 50 -18.47 -19.16 7.24
CA PHE A 50 -17.70 -19.73 8.35
C PHE A 50 -18.11 -19.16 9.71
N PHE A 51 -18.41 -17.86 9.79
CA PHE A 51 -18.85 -17.21 11.04
C PHE A 51 -20.35 -17.28 11.30
N ARG A 52 -21.13 -17.84 10.37
CA ARG A 52 -22.58 -17.97 10.54
C ARG A 52 -22.89 -18.78 11.80
N HIS A 53 -23.76 -18.25 12.65
CA HIS A 53 -24.15 -18.85 13.95
C HIS A 53 -23.01 -18.97 15.00
N SER A 54 -21.86 -18.31 14.81
CA SER A 54 -20.74 -18.36 15.76
C SER A 54 -20.71 -17.23 16.81
N GLY A 55 -21.63 -16.27 16.73
CA GLY A 55 -21.65 -15.06 17.56
C GLY A 55 -20.63 -13.97 17.14
N VAL A 56 -19.72 -14.27 16.21
CA VAL A 56 -18.95 -13.28 15.45
C VAL A 56 -19.89 -12.54 14.49
N HIS A 57 -19.90 -11.20 14.55
CA HIS A 57 -20.75 -10.37 13.68
C HIS A 57 -20.01 -9.99 12.40
N CYS A 58 -20.06 -10.88 11.40
CA CYS A 58 -19.45 -10.68 10.10
C CYS A 58 -20.43 -10.05 9.09
N VAL A 59 -20.13 -8.85 8.62
CA VAL A 59 -20.98 -8.11 7.66
C VAL A 59 -20.23 -7.91 6.34
N LEU A 60 -20.82 -8.37 5.24
CA LEU A 60 -20.36 -8.04 3.90
C LEU A 60 -20.84 -6.65 3.51
N VAL A 61 -19.91 -5.80 3.08
CA VAL A 61 -20.14 -4.40 2.77
C VAL A 61 -19.78 -4.14 1.32
N PRO A 62 -20.78 -3.95 0.45
CA PRO A 62 -20.53 -3.51 -0.92
C PRO A 62 -20.14 -2.04 -0.94
N ARG A 63 -19.22 -1.69 -1.83
CA ARG A 63 -18.82 -0.30 -2.05
C ARG A 63 -19.82 0.39 -2.98
N TYR A 64 -20.81 1.09 -2.43
CA TYR A 64 -21.70 1.93 -3.23
C TYR A 64 -21.27 3.40 -3.15
N GLY A 65 -21.38 4.09 -4.29
CA GLY A 65 -21.41 5.56 -4.26
C GLY A 65 -22.68 6.03 -3.53
N SER A 66 -22.77 7.32 -3.18
CA SER A 66 -23.94 7.87 -2.46
C SER A 66 -25.27 7.39 -3.04
N ASN A 67 -26.26 7.11 -2.19
CA ASN A 67 -27.65 6.89 -2.58
C ASN A 67 -28.26 8.06 -3.40
N LYS A 68 -27.56 9.20 -3.46
CA LYS A 68 -27.89 10.38 -4.27
C LYS A 68 -27.28 10.37 -5.69
N LEU A 69 -26.55 9.32 -6.08
CA LEU A 69 -26.09 9.09 -7.45
C LEU A 69 -27.14 8.31 -8.24
N SER A 70 -27.13 8.42 -9.56
CA SER A 70 -28.01 7.62 -10.43
C SER A 70 -27.76 6.12 -10.25
N ILE A 71 -28.78 5.30 -10.48
CA ILE A 71 -28.72 3.82 -10.35
C ILE A 71 -27.58 3.24 -11.19
N PHE A 72 -27.37 3.73 -12.42
CA PHE A 72 -26.26 3.34 -13.27
C PHE A 72 -24.90 3.60 -12.61
N LYS A 73 -24.69 4.78 -12.01
CA LYS A 73 -23.44 5.13 -11.30
C LYS A 73 -23.26 4.33 -10.01
N GLN A 74 -24.34 3.99 -9.31
CA GLN A 74 -24.27 3.11 -8.15
C GLN A 74 -23.86 1.68 -8.53
N HIS A 75 -24.33 1.19 -9.68
CA HIS A 75 -23.93 -0.11 -10.21
C HIS A 75 -22.45 -0.12 -10.62
N VAL A 76 -22.00 0.91 -11.34
CA VAL A 76 -20.59 1.11 -11.71
C VAL A 76 -19.69 1.16 -10.45
N VAL A 77 -19.99 2.01 -9.47
CA VAL A 77 -19.18 2.06 -8.22
C VAL A 77 -19.24 0.73 -7.45
N GLY A 78 -20.42 0.11 -7.43
CA GLY A 78 -20.72 -1.16 -6.77
C GLY A 78 -20.06 -2.41 -7.34
N THR A 79 -19.48 -2.32 -8.52
CA THR A 79 -18.83 -3.43 -9.23
C THR A 79 -17.35 -3.11 -9.51
N LEU A 80 -16.95 -1.83 -9.55
CA LEU A 80 -15.58 -1.44 -9.91
C LEU A 80 -14.69 -1.08 -8.71
N PHE A 81 -15.24 -0.63 -7.57
CA PHE A 81 -14.47 -0.12 -6.43
C PHE A 81 -14.63 -0.96 -5.18
N THR A 82 -13.66 -0.89 -4.28
CA THR A 82 -13.55 -1.78 -3.12
C THR A 82 -13.54 -1.04 -1.78
N HIS A 83 -13.74 -1.80 -0.70
CA HIS A 83 -13.39 -1.36 0.65
C HIS A 83 -11.99 -1.86 0.99
N HIS A 84 -10.98 -1.04 0.75
CA HIS A 84 -9.58 -1.45 0.77
C HIS A 84 -8.84 -1.19 2.10
N GLN A 85 -9.55 -0.73 3.13
CA GLN A 85 -8.98 -0.50 4.47
C GLN A 85 -8.66 -1.84 5.16
N LYS A 86 -7.40 -2.04 5.56
CA LYS A 86 -6.96 -3.15 6.43
C LYS A 86 -6.75 -2.63 7.84
N CYS A 87 -7.55 -3.11 8.79
CA CYS A 87 -7.46 -2.62 10.17
C CYS A 87 -7.96 -3.65 11.19
N VAL A 88 -7.23 -3.75 12.31
CA VAL A 88 -7.63 -4.49 13.51
C VAL A 88 -7.68 -3.53 14.69
N ILE A 89 -8.76 -3.57 15.48
CA ILE A 89 -8.96 -2.70 16.64
C ILE A 89 -9.33 -3.57 17.82
N VAL A 90 -8.58 -3.44 18.92
CA VAL A 90 -8.78 -4.22 20.14
C VAL A 90 -8.70 -3.32 21.36
N ASP A 91 -9.41 -3.69 22.40
CA ASP A 91 -9.09 -3.22 23.74
C ASP A 91 -7.89 -4.00 24.29
N SER A 92 -6.90 -3.30 24.81
CA SER A 92 -5.66 -3.86 25.36
C SER A 92 -5.41 -3.35 26.78
N GLN A 93 -4.46 -3.97 27.48
CA GLN A 93 -4.12 -3.61 28.85
C GLN A 93 -3.55 -2.18 28.92
N ALA A 94 -4.10 -1.34 29.81
CA ALA A 94 -3.54 -0.04 30.17
C ALA A 94 -2.93 -0.11 31.59
N ALA A 95 -2.59 1.04 32.18
CA ALA A 95 -2.10 1.08 33.56
C ALA A 95 -3.15 0.58 34.56
N GLY A 96 -2.71 -0.15 35.59
CA GLY A 96 -3.58 -0.73 36.62
C GLY A 96 -4.61 -1.72 36.07
N ASN A 97 -5.87 -1.58 36.47
CA ASN A 97 -6.98 -2.43 36.00
C ASN A 97 -7.72 -1.84 34.78
N ASN A 98 -7.21 -0.75 34.21
CA ASN A 98 -7.84 -0.09 33.06
C ASN A 98 -7.44 -0.75 31.74
N ARG A 99 -8.22 -0.46 30.71
CA ARG A 99 -7.97 -0.88 29.32
C ARG A 99 -7.88 0.35 28.42
N LYS A 100 -7.21 0.20 27.28
CA LYS A 100 -7.08 1.24 26.24
C LYS A 100 -7.42 0.65 24.89
N ILE A 101 -7.64 1.50 23.89
CA ILE A 101 -7.78 1.06 22.50
C ILE A 101 -6.40 1.00 21.85
N THR A 102 -6.12 -0.12 21.18
CA THR A 102 -4.97 -0.31 20.31
C THR A 102 -5.49 -0.65 18.92
N ALA A 103 -4.91 -0.03 17.90
CA ALA A 103 -5.28 -0.25 16.51
C ALA A 103 -4.06 -0.69 15.68
N PHE A 104 -4.32 -1.42 14.61
CA PHE A 104 -3.34 -1.81 13.62
C PHE A 104 -3.87 -1.41 12.25
N LEU A 105 -3.01 -0.84 11.40
CA LEU A 105 -3.34 -0.56 9.99
C LEU A 105 -2.09 -0.60 9.11
N GLY A 106 -2.29 -0.81 7.81
CA GLY A 106 -1.22 -0.90 6.82
C GLY A 106 -1.69 -1.56 5.53
N GLY A 107 -0.78 -2.24 4.84
CA GLY A 107 -1.07 -2.98 3.62
C GLY A 107 -1.50 -4.43 3.83
N LEU A 108 -1.13 -5.05 4.96
CA LEU A 108 -1.44 -6.46 5.23
C LEU A 108 -2.93 -6.69 5.58
N ASP A 109 -3.61 -7.46 4.72
CA ASP A 109 -4.87 -8.13 5.03
C ASP A 109 -4.61 -9.42 5.83
N LEU A 110 -5.59 -9.85 6.62
CA LEU A 110 -5.55 -11.14 7.34
C LEU A 110 -6.10 -12.26 6.44
N CYS A 111 -5.39 -12.57 5.36
CA CYS A 111 -5.73 -13.60 4.39
C CYS A 111 -4.48 -14.34 3.86
N ASP A 112 -4.71 -15.29 2.98
CA ASP A 112 -3.73 -16.16 2.35
C ASP A 112 -2.63 -15.39 1.59
N GLY A 113 -1.42 -15.91 1.59
CA GLY A 113 -0.26 -15.38 0.86
C GLY A 113 0.44 -14.18 1.51
N ARG A 114 -0.06 -13.67 2.63
CA ARG A 114 0.47 -12.44 3.28
C ARG A 114 1.54 -12.74 4.32
N TYR A 115 1.59 -13.97 4.84
CA TYR A 115 2.63 -14.34 5.80
C TYR A 115 3.97 -14.45 5.07
N ASP A 116 4.95 -13.66 5.49
CA ASP A 116 6.32 -13.76 5.01
C ASP A 116 7.30 -13.23 6.06
N THR A 117 8.58 -13.36 5.74
CA THR A 117 9.70 -12.81 6.48
C THR A 117 10.64 -12.10 5.50
N PRO A 118 11.56 -11.24 5.98
CA PRO A 118 12.57 -10.62 5.11
C PRO A 118 13.44 -11.63 4.32
N GLU A 119 13.40 -12.92 4.66
CA GLU A 119 14.03 -13.95 3.85
C GLU A 119 13.33 -14.22 2.52
N HIS A 120 12.07 -13.87 2.33
CA HIS A 120 11.34 -13.97 1.07
C HIS A 120 11.59 -15.25 0.24
N ARG A 121 11.58 -16.41 0.92
CA ARG A 121 11.93 -17.72 0.36
C ARG A 121 11.10 -18.06 -0.89
N LEU A 122 11.71 -18.52 -1.98
CA LEU A 122 10.97 -18.89 -3.21
C LEU A 122 10.59 -20.38 -3.23
N PHE A 123 11.55 -21.23 -2.88
CA PHE A 123 11.44 -22.70 -2.98
C PHE A 123 11.79 -23.41 -1.67
N LYS A 124 12.49 -22.73 -0.76
CA LYS A 124 12.93 -23.31 0.51
C LYS A 124 11.77 -23.47 1.49
N ASP A 125 11.69 -24.63 2.12
CA ASP A 125 10.77 -24.98 3.21
C ASP A 125 9.29 -24.72 2.88
N LEU A 126 8.88 -24.93 1.62
CA LEU A 126 7.48 -24.72 1.20
C LEU A 126 6.49 -25.64 1.92
N ASP A 127 6.97 -26.76 2.46
CA ASP A 127 6.22 -27.72 3.28
C ASP A 127 6.08 -27.29 4.76
N THR A 128 6.66 -26.15 5.15
CA THR A 128 6.56 -25.61 6.52
C THR A 128 5.39 -24.63 6.68
N VAL A 129 5.68 -23.36 6.99
CA VAL A 129 4.70 -22.28 7.19
C VAL A 129 3.90 -21.98 5.92
N PHE A 130 4.39 -22.36 4.74
CA PHE A 130 3.75 -22.08 3.45
C PHE A 130 2.91 -23.25 2.91
N HIS A 131 2.90 -24.43 3.55
CA HIS A 131 2.26 -25.62 2.98
C HIS A 131 0.76 -25.43 2.68
N GLN A 132 0.08 -24.66 3.54
CA GLN A 132 -1.34 -24.30 3.40
C GLN A 132 -1.53 -22.80 3.09
N ASP A 133 -0.45 -22.12 2.71
CA ASP A 133 -0.41 -20.67 2.44
C ASP A 133 0.43 -20.37 1.19
N PHE A 134 0.51 -21.32 0.26
CA PHE A 134 1.23 -21.14 -1.01
C PHE A 134 0.44 -20.19 -1.90
N HIS A 135 1.05 -19.06 -2.23
CA HIS A 135 0.43 -18.02 -3.05
C HIS A 135 1.32 -17.66 -4.24
N ASN A 136 0.78 -17.77 -5.45
CA ASN A 136 1.36 -17.20 -6.66
C ASN A 136 0.30 -17.09 -7.77
N PRO A 137 -0.29 -15.91 -8.00
CA PRO A 137 -1.36 -15.75 -8.99
C PRO A 137 -0.85 -15.52 -10.43
N THR A 138 0.47 -15.52 -10.65
CA THR A 138 1.04 -15.47 -12.01
C THR A 138 0.99 -16.83 -12.70
N PHE A 139 0.95 -17.91 -11.93
CA PHE A 139 0.97 -19.29 -12.44
C PHE A 139 -0.26 -20.08 -11.99
N PRO A 140 -0.58 -21.20 -12.67
CA PRO A 140 -1.50 -22.18 -12.09
C PRO A 140 -1.03 -22.66 -10.72
N VAL A 141 -1.99 -23.01 -9.85
CA VAL A 141 -1.72 -23.52 -8.50
C VAL A 141 -0.77 -24.71 -8.56
N ASN A 142 0.32 -24.62 -7.79
CA ASN A 142 1.34 -25.66 -7.68
C ASN A 142 1.91 -25.68 -6.25
N SER A 143 2.71 -26.70 -5.91
CA SER A 143 3.29 -26.88 -4.58
C SER A 143 4.82 -26.91 -4.54
N TYR A 144 5.47 -26.66 -5.69
CA TYR A 144 6.91 -26.82 -5.87
C TYR A 144 7.63 -25.49 -6.19
N GLY A 145 6.88 -24.38 -6.27
CA GLY A 145 7.43 -23.03 -6.36
C GLY A 145 7.64 -22.52 -7.78
N PRO A 146 8.13 -21.28 -7.95
CA PRO A 146 8.34 -20.34 -6.87
C PRO A 146 6.99 -19.89 -6.30
N ARG A 147 6.86 -19.80 -4.97
CA ARG A 147 5.80 -18.95 -4.41
C ARG A 147 6.10 -17.50 -4.78
N GLN A 148 5.12 -16.61 -4.68
CA GLN A 148 5.35 -15.18 -4.75
C GLN A 148 5.59 -14.64 -3.33
N PRO A 149 6.80 -14.18 -2.99
CA PRO A 149 7.04 -13.51 -1.72
C PRO A 149 6.25 -12.22 -1.56
N TRP A 150 5.94 -11.86 -0.31
CA TRP A 150 5.10 -10.72 0.03
C TRP A 150 5.86 -9.74 0.91
N HIS A 151 6.25 -8.60 0.34
CA HIS A 151 6.85 -7.48 1.06
C HIS A 151 5.80 -6.41 1.33
N ASP A 152 5.63 -6.01 2.58
CA ASP A 152 4.57 -5.08 2.98
C ASP A 152 4.90 -4.33 4.28
N LEU A 153 4.14 -3.26 4.54
CA LEU A 153 4.30 -2.39 5.71
C LEU A 153 3.01 -2.38 6.53
N HIS A 154 3.15 -2.45 7.85
CA HIS A 154 2.04 -2.36 8.79
C HIS A 154 2.49 -1.70 10.09
N CYS A 155 1.58 -1.05 10.80
CA CYS A 155 1.89 -0.37 12.05
C CYS A 155 0.88 -0.69 13.15
N LYS A 156 1.36 -0.64 14.40
CA LYS A 156 0.55 -0.62 15.63
C LYS A 156 0.46 0.83 16.10
N ILE A 157 -0.73 1.27 16.47
CA ILE A 157 -1.03 2.63 16.91
C ILE A 157 -1.67 2.55 18.28
N GLU A 158 -1.11 3.31 19.21
CA GLU A 158 -1.57 3.47 20.58
C GLU A 158 -1.75 4.97 20.88
N GLY A 159 -2.55 5.27 21.90
CA GLY A 159 -2.86 6.65 22.27
C GLY A 159 -4.09 7.20 21.55
N PRO A 160 -4.29 8.53 21.54
CA PRO A 160 -5.51 9.16 21.02
C PRO A 160 -5.83 8.79 19.57
N ALA A 161 -4.82 8.65 18.70
CA ALA A 161 -5.00 8.28 17.29
C ALA A 161 -5.67 6.91 17.08
N ALA A 162 -5.55 5.98 18.05
CA ALA A 162 -6.26 4.70 17.98
C ALA A 162 -7.79 4.87 18.06
N TYR A 163 -8.27 5.93 18.73
CA TYR A 163 -9.70 6.26 18.83
C TYR A 163 -10.23 6.91 17.54
N ASP A 164 -9.39 7.55 16.75
CA ASP A 164 -9.76 8.06 15.42
C ASP A 164 -10.02 6.90 14.45
N ILE A 165 -9.18 5.86 14.52
CA ILE A 165 -9.34 4.62 13.75
C ILE A 165 -10.61 3.87 14.17
N LEU A 166 -10.87 3.78 15.49
CA LEU A 166 -12.14 3.29 16.02
C LEU A 166 -13.32 4.10 15.50
N THR A 167 -13.23 5.44 15.54
CA THR A 167 -14.28 6.32 15.04
C THR A 167 -14.54 6.06 13.56
N ASN A 168 -13.51 5.87 12.73
CA ASN A 168 -13.66 5.46 11.34
C ASN A 168 -14.45 4.14 11.21
N PHE A 169 -14.07 3.11 11.98
CA PHE A 169 -14.78 1.83 11.96
C PHE A 169 -16.25 1.99 12.37
N GLU A 170 -16.53 2.70 13.47
CA GLU A 170 -17.89 2.92 13.93
C GLU A 170 -18.75 3.70 12.91
N GLN A 171 -18.18 4.71 12.25
CA GLN A 171 -18.84 5.49 11.21
C GLN A 171 -19.24 4.60 10.02
N ARG A 172 -18.35 3.68 9.61
CA ARG A 172 -18.60 2.70 8.55
C ARG A 172 -19.64 1.67 8.98
N TRP A 173 -19.50 1.11 10.18
CA TRP A 173 -20.44 0.13 10.73
C TRP A 173 -21.87 0.68 10.74
N ARG A 174 -22.07 1.87 11.34
CA ARG A 174 -23.39 2.53 11.41
C ARG A 174 -24.00 2.84 10.04
N LYS A 175 -23.17 2.94 8.99
CA LYS A 175 -23.62 3.12 7.61
C LYS A 175 -24.00 1.79 6.96
N ALA A 176 -23.18 0.76 7.11
CA ALA A 176 -23.41 -0.58 6.58
C ALA A 176 -24.66 -1.23 7.22
N THR A 177 -24.86 -1.03 8.53
CA THR A 177 -25.97 -1.60 9.29
C THR A 177 -27.13 -0.61 9.46
N LYS A 178 -27.57 0.09 8.40
CA LYS A 178 -28.78 0.94 8.42
C LYS A 178 -30.07 0.18 8.10
N TRP A 179 -31.16 0.56 8.78
CA TRP A 179 -32.54 0.07 8.62
C TRP A 179 -32.98 -0.24 7.17
N ARG A 180 -32.83 -1.50 6.73
CA ARG A 180 -33.59 -2.15 5.66
C ARG A 180 -34.90 -2.70 6.25
N VAL A 181 -35.97 -1.93 6.11
CA VAL A 181 -37.34 -2.44 6.28
C VAL A 181 -37.65 -3.29 5.06
N ASN A 182 -37.86 -4.60 5.25
CA ASN A 182 -38.38 -5.46 4.20
C ASN A 182 -39.84 -5.77 4.55
N LEU A 183 -40.77 -5.46 3.65
CA LEU A 183 -42.24 -5.51 3.83
C LEU A 183 -42.82 -6.90 4.21
N LYS A 184 -41.99 -7.93 4.38
CA LYS A 184 -42.41 -9.29 4.78
C LYS A 184 -41.78 -9.83 6.06
N LYS A 185 -40.74 -9.19 6.63
CA LYS A 185 -40.17 -9.52 7.95
C LYS A 185 -39.48 -8.29 8.53
N VAL A 186 -39.96 -7.84 9.68
CA VAL A 186 -39.26 -6.85 10.51
C VAL A 186 -38.07 -7.55 11.15
N VAL A 187 -36.87 -7.37 10.59
CA VAL A 187 -35.62 -7.77 11.26
C VAL A 187 -35.07 -6.53 11.96
N ILE A 188 -35.16 -6.50 13.30
CA ILE A 188 -34.59 -5.46 14.19
C ILE A 188 -33.11 -5.82 14.44
N TRP A 189 -32.14 -5.31 13.67
CA TRP A 189 -31.26 -4.12 13.82
C TRP A 189 -30.10 -4.18 14.83
N HIS A 190 -28.91 -4.49 14.29
CA HIS A 190 -27.54 -4.46 14.83
C HIS A 190 -27.02 -3.10 15.40
N TYR A 191 -27.89 -2.22 15.91
CA TYR A 191 -27.43 -1.00 16.59
C TYR A 191 -26.81 -1.29 17.97
N ASP A 192 -27.22 -2.40 18.61
CA ASP A 192 -26.70 -2.83 19.91
C ASP A 192 -25.43 -3.71 19.80
N THR A 193 -24.90 -3.86 18.58
CA THR A 193 -23.72 -4.71 18.34
C THR A 193 -22.42 -3.98 18.69
N LEU A 194 -22.34 -2.66 18.44
CA LEU A 194 -21.19 -1.86 18.86
C LEU A 194 -21.29 -1.54 20.35
N ILE A 195 -20.25 -1.90 21.10
CA ILE A 195 -20.11 -1.51 22.49
C ILE A 195 -19.95 0.01 22.57
N LYS A 196 -20.70 0.66 23.47
CA LYS A 196 -20.59 2.09 23.73
C LYS A 196 -19.40 2.35 24.66
N ILE A 197 -18.18 2.32 24.12
CA ILE A 197 -16.93 2.46 24.88
C ILE A 197 -16.92 3.71 25.77
N LYS A 198 -17.51 4.82 25.31
CA LYS A 198 -17.66 6.06 26.11
C LYS A 198 -18.46 5.90 27.42
N ARG A 199 -19.15 4.78 27.63
CA ARG A 199 -19.91 4.48 28.85
C ARG A 199 -19.18 3.51 29.79
N MET A 200 -17.97 3.08 29.43
CA MET A 200 -17.18 2.11 30.21
C MET A 200 -16.06 2.87 30.93
N PRO A 201 -16.20 3.16 32.23
CA PRO A 201 -15.23 3.99 32.96
C PRO A 201 -13.84 3.35 33.09
N TRP A 202 -13.74 2.03 32.91
CA TRP A 202 -12.45 1.30 32.94
C TRP A 202 -11.74 1.27 31.58
N ILE A 203 -12.34 1.80 30.51
CA ILE A 203 -11.64 2.04 29.25
C ILE A 203 -11.25 3.50 29.22
N VAL A 204 -9.95 3.76 29.26
CA VAL A 204 -9.39 5.10 29.13
C VAL A 204 -9.89 5.73 27.84
N SER A 205 -10.22 7.02 27.83
CA SER A 205 -10.70 7.68 26.63
C SER A 205 -10.19 9.12 26.56
N PRO A 206 -9.75 9.59 25.38
CA PRO A 206 -9.29 10.97 25.22
C PRO A 206 -10.41 12.00 25.48
N SER A 207 -11.68 11.61 25.47
CA SER A 207 -12.80 12.52 25.76
C SER A 207 -13.08 12.75 27.25
N THR A 208 -12.53 11.93 28.15
CA THR A 208 -12.68 12.11 29.61
C THR A 208 -11.49 12.87 30.19
N ASP A 209 -10.28 12.50 29.80
CA ASP A 209 -9.05 13.24 30.01
C ASP A 209 -8.06 12.83 28.90
N GLU A 210 -7.55 13.81 28.15
CA GLU A 210 -6.60 13.53 27.07
C GLU A 210 -5.27 13.02 27.63
N ALA A 211 -4.87 13.47 28.82
CA ALA A 211 -3.62 13.07 29.46
C ALA A 211 -3.60 11.57 29.77
N ASP A 212 -4.72 11.02 30.25
CA ASP A 212 -4.84 9.59 30.59
C ASP A 212 -4.71 8.69 29.35
N ALA A 213 -5.16 9.18 28.18
CA ALA A 213 -5.12 8.43 26.93
C ALA A 213 -3.74 8.46 26.25
N ARG A 214 -2.80 9.30 26.70
CA ARG A 214 -1.45 9.35 26.14
C ARG A 214 -0.64 8.11 26.54
N VAL A 215 0.25 7.68 25.65
CA VAL A 215 1.12 6.53 25.90
C VAL A 215 2.30 6.93 26.77
N CYS A 216 2.86 8.11 26.51
CA CYS A 216 3.99 8.71 27.22
C CYS A 216 3.79 10.23 27.38
N HIS A 217 4.65 10.86 28.16
CA HIS A 217 4.65 12.31 28.37
C HIS A 217 5.21 13.05 27.15
N GLU A 218 4.84 14.33 26.98
CA GLU A 218 5.29 15.12 25.84
C GLU A 218 6.82 15.29 25.78
N GLN A 219 7.48 15.27 26.95
CA GLN A 219 8.93 15.38 27.09
C GLN A 219 9.67 14.06 26.88
N ASP A 220 8.96 12.94 26.74
CA ASP A 220 9.56 11.64 26.43
C ASP A 220 10.09 11.65 24.99
N THR A 221 11.37 11.31 24.81
CA THR A 221 12.02 11.29 23.49
C THR A 221 11.40 10.25 22.56
N GLU A 222 10.82 9.19 23.12
CA GLU A 222 10.12 8.15 22.35
C GLU A 222 8.66 8.51 22.03
N ASN A 223 8.20 9.74 22.35
CA ASN A 223 6.85 10.19 22.01
C ASN A 223 6.62 10.30 20.50
N TRP A 224 5.36 10.18 20.09
CA TRP A 224 4.92 10.26 18.70
C TRP A 224 3.73 11.19 18.55
N HIS A 225 3.79 12.05 17.54
CA HIS A 225 2.63 12.77 17.05
C HIS A 225 2.08 12.04 15.83
N VAL A 226 0.85 11.55 15.94
CA VAL A 226 0.20 10.71 14.93
C VAL A 226 -1.09 11.36 14.46
N GLN A 227 -1.29 11.42 13.15
CA GLN A 227 -2.54 11.86 12.53
C GLN A 227 -3.08 10.76 11.61
N VAL A 228 -4.40 10.51 11.69
CA VAL A 228 -5.09 9.52 10.85
C VAL A 228 -5.69 10.21 9.63
N PHE A 229 -5.46 9.62 8.45
CA PHE A 229 -5.93 10.11 7.17
C PHE A 229 -6.78 9.05 6.47
N ARG A 230 -7.70 9.49 5.60
CA ARG A 230 -8.57 8.59 4.83
C ARG A 230 -8.78 9.05 3.39
N SER A 231 -9.14 8.08 2.58
CA SER A 231 -9.87 8.26 1.33
C SER A 231 -11.23 7.64 1.54
N ILE A 232 -12.28 8.43 1.77
CA ILE A 232 -13.61 7.89 2.03
C ILE A 232 -14.70 8.93 1.76
N ASP A 233 -15.90 8.50 1.41
CA ASP A 233 -17.01 9.41 1.14
C ASP A 233 -18.25 9.14 1.99
N SER A 234 -19.18 10.11 1.99
CA SER A 234 -20.48 10.01 2.68
C SER A 234 -21.38 8.83 2.25
N GLY A 235 -21.03 8.14 1.16
CA GLY A 235 -21.62 6.88 0.71
C GLY A 235 -21.18 5.69 1.56
N SER A 236 -20.06 5.79 2.26
CA SER A 236 -19.49 4.71 3.08
C SER A 236 -19.43 5.00 4.59
N VAL A 237 -19.76 6.22 5.02
CA VAL A 237 -19.82 6.59 6.44
C VAL A 237 -21.15 7.23 6.86
N LYS A 238 -21.44 7.14 8.16
CA LYS A 238 -22.46 7.95 8.85
C LYS A 238 -21.75 8.92 9.79
N GLY A 239 -22.12 10.19 9.79
CA GLY A 239 -21.56 11.21 10.68
C GLY A 239 -20.94 12.42 9.98
N PHE A 240 -20.72 12.35 8.66
CA PHE A 240 -20.30 13.53 7.90
C PHE A 240 -21.33 14.65 7.95
N PRO A 241 -20.87 15.92 8.00
CA PRO A 241 -21.74 17.09 8.08
C PRO A 241 -22.72 17.16 6.90
N LYS A 242 -23.90 17.72 7.19
CA LYS A 242 -24.96 17.84 6.18
C LYS A 242 -24.75 19.07 5.30
N LEU A 243 -24.38 20.18 5.92
CA LEU A 243 -24.17 21.47 5.26
C LEU A 243 -22.82 21.49 4.54
N VAL A 244 -22.75 22.20 3.42
CA VAL A 244 -21.52 22.32 2.61
C VAL A 244 -20.47 23.11 3.37
N GLN A 245 -20.86 24.18 4.05
CA GLN A 245 -19.95 25.03 4.84
C GLN A 245 -19.27 24.24 5.97
N GLU A 246 -20.04 23.45 6.72
CA GLU A 246 -19.51 22.58 7.79
C GLU A 246 -18.58 21.48 7.24
N ALA A 247 -18.90 20.95 6.05
CA ALA A 247 -18.04 19.95 5.40
C ALA A 247 -16.70 20.57 4.97
N GLN A 248 -16.75 21.75 4.37
CA GLN A 248 -15.55 22.48 3.95
C GLN A 248 -14.70 22.93 5.13
N SER A 249 -15.30 23.34 6.26
CA SER A 249 -14.56 23.67 7.48
C SER A 249 -13.86 22.45 8.11
N GLN A 250 -14.28 21.24 7.75
CA GLN A 250 -13.62 19.97 8.12
C GLN A 250 -12.70 19.45 6.98
N ASN A 251 -12.35 20.29 6.01
CA ASN A 251 -11.52 19.95 4.85
C ASN A 251 -12.10 18.84 3.94
N LEU A 252 -13.42 18.60 4.01
CA LEU A 252 -14.09 17.67 3.09
C LEU A 252 -14.38 18.37 1.76
N VAL A 253 -14.10 17.69 0.66
CA VAL A 253 -14.47 18.15 -0.67
C VAL A 253 -15.95 17.82 -0.92
N CYS A 254 -16.72 18.86 -1.25
CA CYS A 254 -18.10 18.71 -1.68
C CYS A 254 -18.14 18.64 -3.21
N ALA A 255 -18.38 17.44 -3.74
CA ALA A 255 -18.53 17.23 -5.19
C ALA A 255 -19.89 16.62 -5.48
N LYS A 256 -20.70 17.31 -6.30
CA LYS A 256 -22.09 16.92 -6.62
C LYS A 256 -22.91 16.74 -5.32
N ASN A 257 -23.24 15.48 -4.99
CA ASN A 257 -24.03 15.07 -3.83
C ASN A 257 -23.22 14.29 -2.79
N LEU A 258 -21.89 14.30 -2.89
CA LEU A 258 -20.96 13.58 -2.02
C LEU A 258 -20.12 14.57 -1.21
N LYS A 259 -19.92 14.24 0.06
CA LYS A 259 -18.81 14.75 0.87
C LYS A 259 -17.71 13.71 0.82
N ILE A 260 -16.52 14.15 0.44
CA ILE A 260 -15.37 13.30 0.16
C ILE A 260 -14.23 13.73 1.07
N ASP A 261 -13.73 12.79 1.86
CA ASP A 261 -12.47 12.89 2.58
C ASP A 261 -11.36 12.36 1.65
N ARG A 262 -10.42 13.23 1.29
CA ARG A 262 -9.21 12.92 0.50
C ARG A 262 -7.96 13.34 1.27
N SER A 263 -8.01 13.21 2.59
CA SER A 263 -6.95 13.63 3.49
C SER A 263 -5.66 12.83 3.28
N ILE A 264 -5.72 11.58 2.79
CA ILE A 264 -4.50 10.81 2.41
C ILE A 264 -3.74 11.54 1.30
N HIS A 265 -4.42 11.86 0.19
CA HIS A 265 -3.81 12.59 -0.92
C HIS A 265 -3.20 13.92 -0.45
N SER A 266 -3.94 14.65 0.38
CA SER A 266 -3.51 15.93 0.93
C SER A 266 -2.28 15.79 1.84
N ALA A 267 -2.23 14.74 2.67
CA ALA A 267 -1.10 14.43 3.54
C ALA A 267 0.17 14.08 2.75
N TYR A 268 0.05 13.24 1.72
CA TYR A 268 1.17 12.93 0.82
C TYR A 268 1.71 14.20 0.14
N VAL A 269 0.84 15.03 -0.45
CA VAL A 269 1.26 16.30 -1.08
C VAL A 269 1.95 17.21 -0.07
N LYS A 270 1.41 17.35 1.14
CA LYS A 270 2.02 18.20 2.17
C LYS A 270 3.39 17.69 2.62
N ALA A 271 3.53 16.38 2.81
CA ALA A 271 4.78 15.75 3.18
C ALA A 271 5.85 15.96 2.08
N ILE A 272 5.50 15.71 0.81
CA ILE A 272 6.39 15.93 -0.34
C ILE A 272 6.82 17.40 -0.43
N ARG A 273 5.88 18.34 -0.29
CA ARG A 273 6.17 19.77 -0.35
C ARG A 273 7.07 20.23 0.80
N SER A 274 6.98 19.58 1.96
CA SER A 274 7.78 19.90 3.14
C SER A 274 9.18 19.26 3.11
N ALA A 275 9.39 18.22 2.31
CA ALA A 275 10.64 17.49 2.22
C ALA A 275 11.84 18.39 1.86
N GLN A 276 12.96 18.15 2.55
CA GLN A 276 14.19 18.93 2.46
C GLN A 276 15.39 18.17 1.89
N HIS A 277 15.51 16.88 2.19
CA HIS A 277 16.70 16.07 1.92
C HIS A 277 16.39 14.88 1.02
N PHE A 278 15.43 14.05 1.37
CA PHE A 278 15.07 12.90 0.55
C PHE A 278 13.67 12.36 0.82
N ILE A 279 13.18 11.55 -0.12
CA ILE A 279 11.94 10.79 0.02
C ILE A 279 12.19 9.33 -0.38
N TYR A 280 11.74 8.41 0.45
CA TYR A 280 11.75 6.97 0.17
C TYR A 280 10.30 6.45 0.15
N ILE A 281 9.89 5.83 -0.95
CA ILE A 281 8.53 5.33 -1.16
C ILE A 281 8.60 3.85 -1.48
N GLU A 282 7.75 3.07 -0.82
CA GLU A 282 7.39 1.73 -1.27
C GLU A 282 5.89 1.70 -1.57
N ASN A 283 5.52 1.34 -2.80
CA ASN A 283 4.13 1.32 -3.20
C ASN A 283 3.80 0.23 -4.23
N GLN A 284 2.64 -0.40 -4.09
CA GLN A 284 2.14 -1.39 -5.06
C GLN A 284 1.89 -0.79 -6.46
N TYR A 285 1.49 0.47 -6.52
CA TYR A 285 1.25 1.18 -7.78
C TYR A 285 1.91 2.56 -7.74
N PHE A 286 2.33 3.05 -8.91
CA PHE A 286 2.86 4.40 -9.05
C PHE A 286 2.36 5.05 -10.35
N ILE A 287 1.14 5.57 -10.29
CA ILE A 287 0.40 6.14 -11.43
C ILE A 287 -0.26 7.45 -11.00
N GLY A 288 -0.12 8.49 -11.81
CA GLY A 288 -0.84 9.72 -11.54
C GLY A 288 -0.35 10.92 -12.32
N SER A 289 -1.01 12.05 -12.04
CA SER A 289 -0.79 13.33 -12.68
C SER A 289 -0.95 13.26 -14.19
N SER A 290 -1.99 12.56 -14.67
CA SER A 290 -2.19 12.33 -16.11
C SER A 290 -2.27 13.61 -16.92
N PHE A 291 -2.79 14.69 -16.35
CA PHE A 291 -2.83 16.01 -16.97
C PHE A 291 -1.43 16.56 -17.37
N CYS A 292 -0.35 16.02 -16.81
CA CYS A 292 1.04 16.34 -17.16
C CYS A 292 1.70 15.31 -18.11
N TRP A 293 1.05 14.20 -18.45
CA TRP A 293 1.60 13.23 -19.38
C TRP A 293 1.73 13.82 -20.79
N HIS A 294 2.69 13.35 -21.58
CA HIS A 294 2.87 13.81 -22.96
C HIS A 294 1.62 13.54 -23.82
N SER A 295 1.02 12.37 -23.61
CA SER A 295 -0.22 11.91 -24.25
C SER A 295 -1.22 11.45 -23.19
N HIS A 296 -2.49 11.19 -23.56
CA HIS A 296 -3.50 10.64 -22.64
C HIS A 296 -3.80 11.53 -21.41
N LYS A 297 -3.75 12.86 -21.58
CA LYS A 297 -3.93 13.83 -20.48
C LYS A 297 -5.28 13.75 -19.76
N ASN A 298 -6.31 13.25 -20.46
CA ASN A 298 -7.71 13.20 -20.00
C ASN A 298 -8.13 11.84 -19.42
N THR A 299 -7.18 10.94 -19.15
CA THR A 299 -7.42 9.62 -18.56
C THR A 299 -7.97 9.70 -17.12
N GLY A 300 -7.81 10.85 -16.45
CA GLY A 300 -8.43 11.14 -15.16
C GLY A 300 -7.67 10.56 -13.97
N ALA A 301 -6.38 10.26 -14.13
CA ALA A 301 -5.47 9.92 -13.04
C ALA A 301 -4.91 11.22 -12.42
N ASP A 302 -5.78 12.05 -11.88
CA ASP A 302 -5.49 13.44 -11.51
C ASP A 302 -4.81 13.61 -10.14
N ASN A 303 -4.44 12.53 -9.46
CA ASN A 303 -3.70 12.63 -8.21
C ASN A 303 -2.34 13.31 -8.45
N LEU A 304 -1.99 14.22 -7.55
CA LEU A 304 -0.81 15.10 -7.68
C LEU A 304 0.52 14.45 -7.26
N ILE A 305 0.53 13.20 -6.78
CA ILE A 305 1.71 12.66 -6.08
C ILE A 305 2.94 12.59 -7.01
N PRO A 306 2.85 12.04 -8.24
CA PRO A 306 4.01 12.00 -9.14
C PRO A 306 4.52 13.39 -9.54
N VAL A 307 3.64 14.33 -9.90
CA VAL A 307 4.08 15.66 -10.32
C VAL A 307 4.68 16.47 -9.17
N GLU A 308 4.17 16.36 -7.94
CA GLU A 308 4.74 17.05 -6.78
C GLU A 308 6.16 16.55 -6.46
N LEU A 309 6.44 15.26 -6.63
CA LEU A 309 7.78 14.70 -6.49
C LEU A 309 8.73 15.26 -7.57
N ALA A 310 8.32 15.25 -8.83
CA ALA A 310 9.14 15.76 -9.93
C ALA A 310 9.40 17.28 -9.78
N LEU A 311 8.38 18.06 -9.39
CA LEU A 311 8.52 19.48 -9.14
C LEU A 311 9.37 19.78 -7.91
N LYS A 312 9.28 18.98 -6.84
CA LYS A 312 10.15 19.08 -5.67
C LYS A 312 11.62 18.89 -6.09
N ILE A 313 11.94 17.84 -6.84
CA ILE A 313 13.29 17.60 -7.37
C ILE A 313 13.74 18.78 -8.24
N ALA A 314 12.93 19.19 -9.22
CA ALA A 314 13.24 20.30 -10.11
C ALA A 314 13.50 21.61 -9.33
N SER A 315 12.75 21.87 -8.26
CA SER A 315 12.96 23.03 -7.39
C SER A 315 14.30 22.97 -6.65
N LYS A 316 14.71 21.78 -6.17
CA LYS A 316 15.98 21.56 -5.48
C LYS A 316 17.17 21.69 -6.43
N ILE A 317 17.05 21.18 -7.66
CA ILE A 317 18.02 21.39 -8.74
C ILE A 317 18.22 22.88 -9.03
N LYS A 318 17.13 23.63 -9.24
CA LYS A 318 17.18 25.08 -9.49
C LYS A 318 17.77 25.86 -8.31
N ALA A 319 17.55 25.39 -7.09
CA ALA A 319 18.14 25.94 -5.88
C ALA A 319 19.59 25.47 -5.62
N LYS A 320 20.15 24.60 -6.47
CA LYS A 320 21.47 23.95 -6.28
C LYS A 320 21.59 23.23 -4.93
N GLN A 321 20.51 22.62 -4.47
CA GLN A 321 20.43 21.84 -3.25
C GLN A 321 20.38 20.36 -3.57
N ARG A 322 21.10 19.53 -2.79
CA ARG A 322 20.99 18.08 -2.91
C ARG A 322 19.61 17.60 -2.48
N PHE A 323 19.06 16.67 -3.24
CA PHE A 323 17.81 16.00 -2.93
C PHE A 323 17.75 14.65 -3.67
N ALA A 324 17.16 13.63 -3.07
CA ALA A 324 17.01 12.33 -3.71
C ALA A 324 15.62 11.72 -3.45
N VAL A 325 15.10 10.99 -4.43
CA VAL A 325 13.85 10.25 -4.35
C VAL A 325 14.08 8.82 -4.80
N TYR A 326 13.67 7.90 -3.95
CA TYR A 326 13.81 6.45 -4.12
C TYR A 326 12.41 5.84 -4.11
N ILE A 327 12.04 5.13 -5.17
CA ILE A 327 10.71 4.53 -5.32
C ILE A 327 10.87 3.03 -5.57
N VAL A 328 10.33 2.21 -4.68
CA VAL A 328 10.27 0.76 -4.81
C VAL A 328 8.84 0.35 -5.16
N ILE A 329 8.69 -0.31 -6.30
CA ILE A 329 7.41 -0.78 -6.84
C ILE A 329 7.53 -2.27 -7.21
N PRO A 330 6.45 -3.04 -7.31
CA PRO A 330 6.56 -4.43 -7.75
C PRO A 330 7.07 -4.47 -9.20
N MET A 331 7.73 -5.56 -9.59
CA MET A 331 8.23 -5.69 -10.97
C MET A 331 7.09 -5.56 -11.98
N TRP A 332 5.95 -6.19 -11.68
CA TRP A 332 4.65 -5.93 -12.30
C TRP A 332 3.53 -6.04 -11.24
N PRO A 333 2.36 -5.40 -11.47
CA PRO A 333 1.16 -5.61 -10.65
C PRO A 333 0.77 -7.10 -10.55
N GLU A 334 0.21 -7.53 -9.42
CA GLU A 334 -0.15 -8.93 -9.18
C GLU A 334 -1.04 -9.52 -10.28
N GLY A 335 -0.78 -10.77 -10.64
CA GLY A 335 -1.46 -11.50 -11.71
C GLY A 335 -0.53 -11.89 -12.85
N ILE A 336 -1.12 -12.20 -14.01
CA ILE A 336 -0.39 -12.63 -15.21
C ILE A 336 0.06 -11.40 -16.00
N PRO A 337 1.37 -11.16 -16.19
CA PRO A 337 1.90 -9.91 -16.72
C PRO A 337 1.54 -9.64 -18.18
N THR A 338 1.19 -10.68 -18.95
CA THR A 338 0.78 -10.56 -20.36
C THR A 338 -0.69 -10.16 -20.54
N THR A 339 -1.48 -10.12 -19.46
CA THR A 339 -2.91 -9.76 -19.55
C THR A 339 -3.11 -8.29 -19.88
N ALA A 340 -4.23 -7.98 -20.53
CA ALA A 340 -4.58 -6.61 -20.90
C ALA A 340 -4.62 -5.66 -19.70
N ALA A 341 -5.12 -6.11 -18.54
CA ALA A 341 -5.20 -5.29 -17.33
C ALA A 341 -3.80 -4.91 -16.81
N VAL A 342 -2.91 -5.89 -16.65
CA VAL A 342 -1.55 -5.65 -16.16
C VAL A 342 -0.76 -4.79 -17.15
N GLN A 343 -0.88 -5.09 -18.46
CA GLN A 343 -0.22 -4.30 -19.50
C GLN A 343 -0.72 -2.85 -19.56
N GLN A 344 -2.01 -2.60 -19.34
CA GLN A 344 -2.56 -1.24 -19.26
C GLN A 344 -2.02 -0.46 -18.05
N ILE A 345 -1.94 -1.11 -16.89
CA ILE A 345 -1.42 -0.49 -15.66
C ILE A 345 0.06 -0.12 -15.85
N LEU A 346 0.87 -1.04 -16.40
CA LEU A 346 2.28 -0.78 -16.71
C LEU A 346 2.45 0.36 -17.72
N PHE A 347 1.53 0.48 -18.69
CA PHE A 347 1.52 1.60 -19.63
C PHE A 347 1.33 2.94 -18.92
N TRP A 348 0.37 3.04 -17.99
CA TRP A 348 0.15 4.26 -17.20
C TRP A 348 1.32 4.58 -16.27
N GLN A 349 1.95 3.57 -15.69
CA GLN A 349 3.17 3.73 -14.91
C GLN A 349 4.30 4.27 -15.80
N GLY A 350 4.47 3.74 -17.01
CA GLY A 350 5.43 4.24 -17.99
C GLY A 350 5.19 5.72 -18.34
N GLN A 351 3.95 6.12 -18.63
CA GLN A 351 3.61 7.53 -18.88
C GLN A 351 3.94 8.44 -17.69
N THR A 352 3.70 7.94 -16.47
CA THR A 352 4.02 8.65 -15.23
C THR A 352 5.54 8.83 -15.07
N MET A 353 6.33 7.77 -15.28
CA MET A 353 7.79 7.83 -15.24
C MET A 353 8.34 8.81 -16.28
N SER A 354 7.88 8.73 -17.54
CA SER A 354 8.32 9.63 -18.61
C SER A 354 8.05 11.10 -18.27
N MET A 355 6.87 11.41 -17.72
CA MET A 355 6.53 12.77 -17.29
C MET A 355 7.48 13.28 -16.20
N MET A 356 7.76 12.46 -15.18
CA MET A 356 8.63 12.87 -14.08
C MET A 356 10.07 13.09 -14.54
N TYR A 357 10.64 12.13 -15.29
CA TYR A 357 12.01 12.24 -15.78
C TYR A 357 12.18 13.40 -16.75
N LYS A 358 11.17 13.70 -17.59
CA LYS A 358 11.22 14.86 -18.48
C LYS A 358 11.28 16.18 -17.71
N ILE A 359 10.43 16.35 -16.67
CA ILE A 359 10.46 17.56 -15.81
C ILE A 359 11.83 17.76 -15.15
N ILE A 360 12.46 16.66 -14.71
CA ILE A 360 13.77 16.70 -14.06
C ILE A 360 14.87 17.02 -15.07
N ALA A 361 14.87 16.37 -16.24
CA ALA A 361 15.83 16.64 -17.31
C ALA A 361 15.77 18.10 -17.77
N ASP A 362 14.56 18.65 -17.97
CA ASP A 362 14.36 20.06 -18.34
C ASP A 362 14.91 21.01 -17.25
N ALA A 363 14.79 20.62 -15.97
CA ALA A 363 15.36 21.40 -14.88
C ALA A 363 16.90 21.38 -14.89
N LEU A 364 17.52 20.22 -15.14
CA LEU A 364 18.98 20.09 -15.28
C LEU A 364 19.51 20.91 -16.45
N GLU A 365 18.88 20.80 -17.62
CA GLU A 365 19.21 21.56 -18.82
C GLU A 365 19.10 23.07 -18.57
N SER A 366 18.01 23.52 -17.92
CA SER A 366 17.81 24.94 -17.60
C SER A 366 18.86 25.52 -16.64
N GLN A 367 19.58 24.67 -15.90
CA GLN A 367 20.67 25.07 -15.00
C GLN A 367 22.06 24.86 -15.60
N GLY A 368 22.14 24.39 -16.86
CA GLY A 368 23.41 24.11 -17.54
C GLY A 368 24.12 22.85 -17.03
N LEU A 369 23.42 21.95 -16.35
CA LEU A 369 23.98 20.71 -15.76
C LEU A 369 23.95 19.55 -16.77
N LEU A 370 24.60 19.72 -17.92
CA LEU A 370 24.54 18.79 -19.07
C LEU A 370 25.20 17.41 -18.80
N ASP A 371 26.08 17.34 -17.81
CA ASP A 371 26.77 16.11 -17.40
C ASP A 371 26.00 15.33 -16.31
N SER A 372 25.02 15.94 -15.67
CA SER A 372 24.18 15.29 -14.65
C SER A 372 23.13 14.39 -15.28
N HIS A 373 22.74 13.34 -14.57
CA HIS A 373 21.71 12.41 -15.00
C HIS A 373 20.43 12.59 -14.16
N PRO A 374 19.22 12.45 -14.72
CA PRO A 374 17.99 12.47 -13.92
C PRO A 374 17.97 11.44 -12.77
N GLN A 375 18.66 10.30 -12.96
CA GLN A 375 18.82 9.26 -11.94
C GLN A 375 19.78 9.61 -10.80
N ASP A 376 20.44 10.77 -10.83
CA ASP A 376 21.15 11.31 -9.67
C ASP A 376 20.17 11.84 -8.61
N TYR A 377 18.88 11.97 -8.96
CA TYR A 377 17.83 12.55 -8.13
C TYR A 377 16.58 11.65 -8.00
N LEU A 378 16.17 10.93 -9.05
CA LEU A 378 14.98 10.07 -9.04
C LEU A 378 15.33 8.65 -9.47
N ASN A 379 15.02 7.66 -8.63
CA ASN A 379 15.30 6.27 -8.94
C ASN A 379 14.11 5.37 -8.66
N PHE A 380 13.79 4.51 -9.64
CA PHE A 380 12.80 3.45 -9.51
C PHE A 380 13.48 2.09 -9.39
N TYR A 381 12.98 1.29 -8.46
CA TYR A 381 13.46 -0.05 -8.16
C TYR A 381 12.30 -1.03 -8.09
N CYS A 382 12.61 -2.31 -8.20
CA CYS A 382 11.73 -3.40 -7.81
C CYS A 382 12.47 -4.42 -6.95
N LEU A 383 11.74 -5.34 -6.34
CA LEU A 383 12.32 -6.41 -5.54
C LEU A 383 12.25 -7.75 -6.27
N GLY A 384 13.29 -8.56 -6.12
CA GLY A 384 13.35 -9.90 -6.68
C GLY A 384 14.35 -10.76 -5.95
N ARG A 385 14.21 -12.07 -6.13
CA ARG A 385 15.09 -13.03 -5.50
C ARG A 385 15.43 -14.13 -6.49
N ARG A 386 16.61 -14.68 -6.31
CA ARG A 386 17.06 -15.88 -6.98
C ARG A 386 17.70 -16.85 -5.99
N GLU A 387 17.31 -18.11 -6.04
CA GLU A 387 17.82 -19.16 -5.15
C GLU A 387 18.55 -20.22 -5.97
N LEU A 388 19.75 -20.63 -5.57
CA LEU A 388 20.41 -21.78 -6.21
C LEU A 388 19.66 -23.07 -5.90
N ALA A 389 19.68 -24.00 -6.86
CA ALA A 389 19.18 -25.35 -6.66
C ALA A 389 20.02 -26.06 -5.60
N ALA A 390 19.39 -26.82 -4.71
CA ALA A 390 20.11 -27.63 -3.73
C ALA A 390 20.76 -28.87 -4.37
N SER A 391 20.23 -29.33 -5.51
CA SER A 391 20.77 -30.42 -6.33
C SER A 391 20.53 -30.16 -7.83
N PRO A 392 21.33 -30.78 -8.73
CA PRO A 392 21.13 -30.66 -10.18
C PRO A 392 19.78 -31.20 -10.67
N GLU A 393 19.19 -32.16 -9.95
CA GLU A 393 17.93 -32.81 -10.31
C GLU A 393 16.70 -31.87 -10.17
N GLU A 394 16.78 -30.86 -9.30
CA GLU A 394 15.74 -29.81 -9.16
C GLU A 394 15.67 -28.84 -10.35
N SER A 395 16.64 -28.88 -11.27
CA SER A 395 16.73 -27.96 -12.42
C SER A 395 16.14 -28.51 -13.72
N LEU A 396 15.71 -29.79 -13.73
CA LEU A 396 15.28 -30.52 -14.92
C LEU A 396 13.78 -30.34 -15.18
N CYS A 397 13.38 -29.12 -15.55
CA CYS A 397 12.07 -28.87 -16.16
C CYS A 397 12.25 -28.58 -17.66
N ASN A 398 11.82 -29.52 -18.52
CA ASN A 398 11.82 -29.35 -19.98
C ASN A 398 10.58 -28.60 -20.50
N ASP A 399 9.84 -27.95 -19.60
CA ASP A 399 8.67 -27.14 -19.94
C ASP A 399 9.08 -25.69 -20.25
N ASN A 400 8.71 -25.22 -21.44
CA ASN A 400 8.93 -23.83 -21.88
C ASN A 400 7.80 -22.88 -21.42
N SER A 401 6.88 -23.33 -20.57
CA SER A 401 5.90 -22.46 -19.92
C SER A 401 6.58 -21.43 -19.02
N ALA A 402 5.85 -20.34 -18.71
CA ALA A 402 6.34 -19.32 -17.79
C ALA A 402 6.71 -19.88 -16.41
N LEU A 403 5.96 -20.88 -15.93
CA LEU A 403 6.25 -21.59 -14.69
C LEU A 403 7.54 -22.41 -14.81
N GLY A 404 7.67 -23.19 -15.89
CA GLY A 404 8.86 -24.01 -16.15
C GLY A 404 10.13 -23.17 -16.24
N MET A 405 10.06 -21.99 -16.88
CA MET A 405 11.16 -21.04 -16.98
C MET A 405 11.52 -20.41 -15.62
N ALA A 406 10.54 -19.99 -14.83
CA ALA A 406 10.78 -19.44 -13.49
C ALA A 406 11.39 -20.48 -12.53
N GLN A 407 10.98 -21.74 -12.66
CA GLN A 407 11.57 -22.88 -11.92
C GLN A 407 12.98 -23.20 -12.38
N LYS A 408 13.20 -23.27 -13.69
CA LYS A 408 14.52 -23.52 -14.27
C LYS A 408 15.54 -22.46 -13.85
N HIS A 409 15.17 -21.18 -13.91
CA HIS A 409 16.06 -20.08 -13.52
C HIS A 409 16.03 -19.78 -12.01
N ARG A 410 15.13 -20.42 -11.27
CA ARG A 410 14.93 -20.31 -9.82
C ARG A 410 14.85 -18.87 -9.31
N ARG A 411 14.10 -18.05 -10.02
CA ARG A 411 13.93 -16.63 -9.71
C ARG A 411 12.48 -16.21 -9.82
N PHE A 412 12.10 -15.23 -9.01
CA PHE A 412 10.82 -14.56 -9.13
C PHE A 412 10.87 -13.20 -8.43
N MET A 413 9.91 -12.32 -8.75
CA MET A 413 9.80 -11.06 -8.03
C MET A 413 9.39 -11.29 -6.57
N ILE A 414 9.87 -10.42 -5.69
CA ILE A 414 9.28 -10.24 -4.37
C ILE A 414 8.19 -9.19 -4.55
N TYR A 415 6.95 -9.52 -4.22
CA TYR A 415 5.83 -8.63 -4.48
C TYR A 415 5.79 -7.50 -3.47
N VAL A 416 6.02 -6.27 -3.95
CA VAL A 416 5.90 -5.06 -3.15
C VAL A 416 4.43 -4.70 -3.05
N HIS A 417 3.80 -5.11 -1.95
CA HIS A 417 2.45 -4.72 -1.60
C HIS A 417 2.40 -3.51 -0.66
N SER A 418 3.55 -3.06 -0.15
CA SER A 418 3.70 -1.86 0.67
C SER A 418 2.87 -0.67 0.18
N LYS A 419 2.40 0.16 1.11
CA LYS A 419 1.90 1.52 0.83
C LYS A 419 2.43 2.49 1.88
N GLY A 420 3.68 2.93 1.70
CA GLY A 420 4.34 3.80 2.65
C GLY A 420 5.26 4.84 2.02
N MET A 421 5.60 5.85 2.80
CA MET A 421 6.53 6.92 2.44
C MET A 421 7.28 7.40 3.67
N VAL A 422 8.61 7.46 3.59
CA VAL A 422 9.49 8.10 4.57
C VAL A 422 10.00 9.41 3.98
N VAL A 423 9.96 10.48 4.77
CA VAL A 423 10.46 11.80 4.39
C VAL A 423 11.51 12.24 5.41
N ASP A 424 12.71 12.52 4.91
CA ASP A 424 13.85 13.07 5.66
C ASP A 424 14.26 12.28 6.92
N ASP A 425 13.89 11.00 7.02
CA ASP A 425 14.04 10.18 8.24
C ASP A 425 13.29 10.72 9.49
N GLU A 426 12.36 11.66 9.31
CA GLU A 426 11.58 12.31 10.40
C GLU A 426 10.12 11.88 10.40
N TYR A 427 9.54 11.81 9.21
CA TYR A 427 8.11 11.65 9.02
C TYR A 427 7.84 10.40 8.19
N VAL A 428 6.85 9.62 8.61
CA VAL A 428 6.45 8.40 7.94
C VAL A 428 4.94 8.41 7.68
N VAL A 429 4.53 7.90 6.52
CA VAL A 429 3.15 7.57 6.18
C VAL A 429 3.07 6.06 5.95
N ILE A 430 2.12 5.38 6.59
CA ILE A 430 1.83 3.96 6.38
C ILE A 430 0.32 3.78 6.30
N GLY A 431 -0.17 3.01 5.32
CA GLY A 431 -1.59 2.75 5.19
C GLY A 431 -1.94 1.73 4.14
N SER A 432 -3.18 1.81 3.63
CA SER A 432 -3.70 0.94 2.58
C SER A 432 -3.69 1.57 1.18
N ALA A 433 -3.42 2.88 1.09
CA ALA A 433 -3.61 3.66 -0.13
C ALA A 433 -2.44 3.55 -1.12
N ASN A 434 -2.73 3.03 -2.30
CA ASN A 434 -1.78 2.99 -3.40
C ASN A 434 -1.56 4.38 -4.03
N ILE A 435 -0.42 4.62 -4.68
CA ILE A 435 -0.22 5.83 -5.49
C ILE A 435 -0.85 5.59 -6.86
N ASN A 436 -2.17 5.68 -6.88
CA ASN A 436 -3.01 5.63 -8.06
C ASN A 436 -4.29 6.44 -7.79
N GLN A 437 -5.09 6.70 -8.81
CA GLN A 437 -6.33 7.45 -8.65
C GLN A 437 -7.36 6.69 -7.82
N ARG A 438 -7.45 5.36 -7.98
CA ARG A 438 -8.32 4.48 -7.17
C ARG A 438 -8.20 4.72 -5.67
N SER A 439 -7.00 4.87 -5.13
CA SER A 439 -6.78 5.11 -3.71
C SER A 439 -6.75 6.60 -3.33
N MET A 440 -6.27 7.48 -4.22
CA MET A 440 -6.05 8.90 -3.90
C MET A 440 -7.28 9.82 -4.12
N GLU A 441 -8.30 9.37 -4.86
CA GLU A 441 -9.46 10.21 -5.22
C GLU A 441 -10.41 10.49 -4.04
N GLY A 442 -10.48 9.60 -3.05
CA GLY A 442 -11.41 9.70 -1.91
C GLY A 442 -12.81 9.12 -2.19
N SER A 443 -13.28 9.13 -3.44
CA SER A 443 -14.59 8.61 -3.84
C SER A 443 -14.57 7.30 -4.64
N ARG A 444 -13.40 6.69 -4.85
CA ARG A 444 -13.24 5.37 -5.48
C ARG A 444 -13.18 4.30 -4.39
N ASP A 445 -12.01 3.73 -4.13
CA ASP A 445 -11.80 2.79 -3.04
C ASP A 445 -11.75 3.54 -1.71
N THR A 446 -12.19 2.88 -0.64
CA THR A 446 -12.00 3.44 0.70
C THR A 446 -10.65 3.02 1.27
N GLU A 447 -9.86 3.97 1.73
CA GLU A 447 -8.52 3.76 2.27
C GLU A 447 -8.37 4.38 3.66
N ILE A 448 -7.34 3.95 4.39
CA ILE A 448 -6.92 4.52 5.67
C ILE A 448 -5.40 4.55 5.74
N ALA A 449 -4.84 5.60 6.32
CA ALA A 449 -3.42 5.70 6.59
C ALA A 449 -3.19 6.45 7.90
N MET A 450 -2.01 6.29 8.47
CA MET A 450 -1.48 7.18 9.49
C MET A 450 -0.29 7.93 8.92
N GLY A 451 -0.07 9.14 9.40
CA GLY A 451 1.22 9.81 9.29
C GLY A 451 1.72 10.21 10.66
N ALA A 452 3.02 10.05 10.89
CA ALA A 452 3.61 10.18 12.20
C ALA A 452 5.04 10.71 12.15
N TYR A 453 5.44 11.41 13.22
CA TYR A 453 6.82 11.78 13.50
C TYR A 453 7.07 11.77 15.01
N GLN A 454 8.34 11.68 15.40
CA GLN A 454 8.78 11.85 16.78
C GLN A 454 9.25 13.30 16.97
N PRO A 455 8.60 14.12 17.81
CA PRO A 455 8.89 15.55 17.90
C PRO A 455 10.33 15.86 18.34
N HIS A 456 10.94 14.96 19.13
CA HIS A 456 12.33 15.07 19.60
C HIS A 456 13.36 14.47 18.64
N HIS A 457 12.94 13.95 17.48
CA HIS A 457 13.84 13.43 16.45
C HIS A 457 13.50 14.06 15.10
N THR A 458 13.54 15.38 15.07
CA THR A 458 13.38 16.20 13.86
C THR A 458 14.60 17.09 13.69
N SER A 459 14.91 17.50 12.46
CA SER A 459 16.03 18.42 12.19
C SER A 459 15.86 19.73 12.97
N ALA A 460 14.61 20.17 13.22
CA ALA A 460 14.33 21.33 14.05
C ALA A 460 14.52 21.06 15.56
N GLY A 461 14.15 19.88 16.02
CA GLY A 461 14.27 19.46 17.43
C GLY A 461 15.71 19.18 17.85
N ASP A 462 16.53 18.60 16.97
CA ASP A 462 17.91 18.19 17.24
C ASP A 462 18.96 19.22 16.80
N HIS A 463 18.63 20.52 16.88
CA HIS A 463 19.55 21.63 16.55
C HIS A 463 20.23 21.53 15.17
N GLY A 464 19.53 20.96 14.17
CA GLY A 464 20.04 20.77 12.81
C GLY A 464 20.84 19.49 12.60
N ALA A 465 20.97 18.61 13.60
CA ALA A 465 21.54 17.29 13.40
C ALA A 465 20.56 16.39 12.60
N PRO A 466 21.09 15.44 11.79
CA PRO A 466 20.24 14.49 11.08
C PRO A 466 19.38 13.67 12.06
N PRO A 467 18.08 13.50 11.78
CA PRO A 467 17.16 12.68 12.56
C PRO A 467 17.65 11.24 12.74
N ARG A 468 17.60 10.73 13.98
CA ARG A 468 18.05 9.36 14.33
C ARG A 468 17.06 8.59 15.21
N GLY A 469 15.78 8.93 15.12
CA GLY A 469 14.70 8.21 15.80
C GLY A 469 14.33 6.87 15.14
N GLN A 470 13.17 6.35 15.50
CA GLN A 470 12.60 5.11 14.99
C GLN A 470 12.30 5.16 13.49
N VAL A 471 11.95 6.33 12.92
CA VAL A 471 11.72 6.46 11.46
C VAL A 471 13.02 6.18 10.69
N TYR A 472 14.14 6.79 11.11
CA TYR A 472 15.49 6.46 10.63
C TYR A 472 15.80 4.96 10.79
N GLY A 473 15.56 4.41 11.98
CA GLY A 473 15.84 3.00 12.29
C GLY A 473 15.05 2.05 11.38
N TYR A 474 13.77 2.33 11.16
CA TYR A 474 12.91 1.55 10.29
C TYR A 474 13.37 1.61 8.83
N ARG A 475 13.71 2.79 8.32
CA ARG A 475 14.22 2.96 6.95
C ARG A 475 15.58 2.27 6.77
N MET A 476 16.48 2.32 7.76
CA MET A 476 17.73 1.53 7.75
C MET A 476 17.45 0.02 7.75
N SER A 477 16.44 -0.45 8.49
CA SER A 477 16.06 -1.87 8.51
C SER A 477 15.55 -2.34 7.15
N LEU A 478 14.67 -1.57 6.49
CA LEU A 478 14.20 -1.86 5.13
C LEU A 478 15.37 -1.88 4.13
N TRP A 479 16.30 -0.93 4.24
CA TRP A 479 17.48 -0.92 3.36
C TRP A 479 18.42 -2.09 3.63
N ALA A 480 18.58 -2.52 4.89
CA ALA A 480 19.35 -3.71 5.21
C ALA A 480 18.73 -4.96 4.60
N GLU A 481 17.40 -5.11 4.68
CA GLU A 481 16.66 -6.18 4.00
C GLU A 481 16.88 -6.14 2.47
N HIS A 482 16.63 -4.98 1.85
CA HIS A 482 16.66 -4.84 0.39
C HIS A 482 18.06 -4.91 -0.19
N LEU A 483 19.08 -4.41 0.51
CA LEU A 483 20.46 -4.32 0.02
C LEU A 483 21.33 -5.50 0.46
N GLY A 484 20.75 -6.55 1.06
CA GLY A 484 21.46 -7.78 1.41
C GLY A 484 22.37 -7.64 2.63
N GLY A 485 21.88 -6.94 3.67
CA GLY A 485 22.59 -6.70 4.92
C GLY A 485 23.70 -5.65 4.84
N ARG A 486 23.87 -4.95 3.70
CA ARG A 486 24.85 -3.86 3.57
C ARG A 486 24.49 -2.72 4.51
N ALA A 487 25.38 -2.42 5.44
CA ALA A 487 25.28 -1.27 6.35
C ALA A 487 26.41 -0.27 6.07
N GLU A 488 26.37 0.35 4.89
CA GLU A 488 27.35 1.37 4.52
C GLU A 488 27.04 2.72 5.19
N GLU A 489 28.08 3.47 5.59
CA GLU A 489 27.93 4.79 6.24
C GLU A 489 27.14 5.77 5.36
N TRP A 490 27.27 5.65 4.04
CA TRP A 490 26.58 6.50 3.07
C TRP A 490 25.06 6.36 3.12
N PHE A 491 24.53 5.20 3.54
CA PHE A 491 23.08 4.98 3.68
C PHE A 491 22.46 5.80 4.81
N ARG A 492 23.28 6.41 5.67
CA ARG A 492 22.84 7.34 6.72
C ARG A 492 22.59 8.76 6.20
N ARG A 493 22.91 9.02 4.94
CA ARG A 493 22.73 10.29 4.23
C ARG A 493 22.11 10.07 2.85
N PRO A 494 20.82 9.71 2.80
CA PRO A 494 20.16 9.33 1.54
C PRO A 494 20.09 10.45 0.50
N GLU A 495 20.26 11.71 0.89
CA GLU A 495 20.31 12.84 -0.05
C GLU A 495 21.63 12.94 -0.82
N SER A 496 22.68 12.27 -0.34
CA SER A 496 24.03 12.40 -0.88
C SER A 496 24.19 11.65 -2.21
N GLU A 497 25.00 12.23 -3.10
CA GLU A 497 25.29 11.63 -4.41
C GLU A 497 25.96 10.26 -4.29
N GLU A 498 26.87 10.11 -3.33
CA GLU A 498 27.52 8.84 -3.04
C GLU A 498 26.51 7.78 -2.57
N CYS A 499 25.52 8.15 -1.74
CA CYS A 499 24.46 7.22 -1.36
C CYS A 499 23.65 6.76 -2.57
N VAL A 500 23.16 7.68 -3.41
CA VAL A 500 22.44 7.36 -4.64
C VAL A 500 23.26 6.43 -5.53
N ARG A 501 24.55 6.73 -5.73
CA ARG A 501 25.47 5.91 -6.52
C ARG A 501 25.64 4.50 -5.96
N ARG A 502 25.79 4.35 -4.64
CA ARG A 502 25.94 3.04 -3.96
C ARG A 502 24.67 2.20 -4.05
N VAL A 503 23.51 2.80 -3.82
CA VAL A 503 22.21 2.12 -3.94
C VAL A 503 22.00 1.68 -5.39
N ASN A 504 22.25 2.55 -6.37
CA ASN A 504 22.14 2.22 -7.79
C ASN A 504 23.11 1.12 -8.22
N ALA A 505 24.35 1.14 -7.73
CA ALA A 505 25.34 0.10 -8.03
C ALA A 505 24.91 -1.26 -7.46
N ALA A 506 24.40 -1.30 -6.23
CA ALA A 506 23.86 -2.53 -5.63
C ALA A 506 22.63 -3.04 -6.41
N ALA A 507 21.74 -2.14 -6.82
CA ALA A 507 20.55 -2.47 -7.60
C ALA A 507 20.87 -3.01 -9.00
N GLU A 508 21.91 -2.47 -9.65
CA GLU A 508 22.44 -2.97 -10.93
C GLU A 508 23.10 -4.35 -10.77
N GLU A 509 23.91 -4.54 -9.73
CA GLU A 509 24.55 -5.82 -9.41
C GLU A 509 23.48 -6.91 -9.18
N ASN A 510 22.46 -6.62 -8.39
CA ASN A 510 21.37 -7.56 -8.13
C ASN A 510 20.54 -7.84 -9.39
N TRP A 511 20.25 -6.84 -10.23
CA TRP A 511 19.56 -7.08 -11.51
C TRP A 511 20.37 -8.00 -12.41
N ARG A 512 21.68 -7.75 -12.56
CA ARG A 512 22.58 -8.62 -13.35
C ARG A 512 22.56 -10.04 -12.83
N ALA A 513 22.68 -10.23 -11.51
CA ALA A 513 22.63 -11.54 -10.90
C ALA A 513 21.26 -12.24 -11.08
N TYR A 514 20.18 -11.46 -11.01
CA TYR A 514 18.81 -11.95 -11.24
C TYR A 514 18.63 -12.45 -12.66
N VAL A 515 19.13 -11.74 -13.68
CA VAL A 515 18.97 -12.13 -15.09
C VAL A 515 20.01 -13.15 -15.59
N SER A 516 21.17 -13.24 -14.93
CA SER A 516 22.25 -14.19 -15.21
C SER A 516 21.78 -15.66 -15.11
N PRO A 517 22.42 -16.63 -15.80
CA PRO A 517 22.16 -18.05 -15.60
C PRO A 517 22.84 -18.65 -14.37
N ASP A 518 23.90 -18.03 -13.81
CA ASP A 518 24.79 -18.71 -12.84
C ASP A 518 24.99 -17.97 -11.50
N GLU A 519 24.39 -16.80 -11.32
CA GLU A 519 24.62 -15.95 -10.13
C GLU A 519 23.44 -15.93 -9.15
N THR A 520 23.72 -15.66 -7.87
CA THR A 520 22.71 -15.36 -6.85
C THR A 520 22.59 -13.87 -6.58
N THR A 521 21.36 -13.44 -6.33
CA THR A 521 21.10 -12.09 -5.84
C THR A 521 21.64 -11.96 -4.41
N ARG A 522 22.50 -10.97 -4.15
CA ARG A 522 23.03 -10.69 -2.80
C ARG A 522 22.02 -9.96 -1.92
N GLY A 523 21.25 -9.05 -2.51
CA GLY A 523 20.09 -8.40 -1.90
C GLY A 523 18.87 -8.51 -2.82
N HIS A 524 17.76 -7.92 -2.40
CA HIS A 524 16.50 -7.98 -3.13
C HIS A 524 16.26 -6.78 -4.06
N LEU A 525 16.87 -5.62 -3.75
CA LEU A 525 16.68 -4.39 -4.52
C LEU A 525 17.31 -4.52 -5.90
N MET A 526 16.52 -4.34 -6.94
CA MET A 526 16.97 -4.31 -8.32
C MET A 526 16.55 -2.98 -8.95
N ARG A 527 17.33 -2.51 -9.91
CA ARG A 527 16.88 -1.39 -10.75
C ARG A 527 15.57 -1.80 -11.42
N TYR A 528 14.62 -0.88 -11.53
CA TYR A 528 13.47 -1.13 -12.39
C TYR A 528 13.97 -1.30 -13.84
N PRO A 529 13.47 -2.27 -14.63
CA PRO A 529 14.06 -2.67 -15.92
C PRO A 529 13.78 -1.68 -17.08
N VAL A 530 13.94 -0.40 -16.80
CA VAL A 530 13.84 0.71 -17.75
C VAL A 530 15.19 1.38 -17.93
N LYS A 531 15.41 1.88 -19.13
CA LYS A 531 16.49 2.80 -19.49
C LYS A 531 15.96 4.22 -19.40
N VAL A 532 16.71 5.09 -18.74
CA VAL A 532 16.43 6.52 -18.68
C VAL A 532 17.58 7.24 -19.37
N ASP A 533 17.27 8.08 -20.34
CA ASP A 533 18.23 8.90 -21.06
C ASP A 533 18.37 10.28 -20.38
N ARG A 534 19.48 10.98 -20.68
CA ARG A 534 19.79 12.29 -20.06
C ARG A 534 18.73 13.36 -20.34
N ASP A 535 18.02 13.26 -21.46
CA ASP A 535 16.93 14.15 -21.86
C ASP A 535 15.58 13.81 -21.20
N GLY A 536 15.57 12.78 -20.34
CA GLY A 536 14.39 12.28 -19.66
C GLY A 536 13.61 11.22 -20.45
N GLY A 537 14.12 10.78 -21.61
CA GLY A 537 13.55 9.67 -22.36
C GLY A 537 13.51 8.40 -21.52
N VAL A 538 12.37 7.68 -21.55
CA VAL A 538 12.20 6.40 -20.84
C VAL A 538 11.91 5.30 -21.86
N GLY A 539 12.75 4.29 -21.87
CA GLY A 539 12.62 3.10 -22.71
C GLY A 539 12.76 1.81 -21.90
N PRO A 540 12.47 0.64 -22.48
CA PRO A 540 12.85 -0.62 -21.85
C PRO A 540 14.37 -0.72 -21.78
N LEU A 541 14.88 -1.48 -20.80
CA LEU A 541 16.29 -1.85 -20.78
C LEU A 541 16.59 -2.73 -22.02
N PRO A 542 17.67 -2.47 -22.79
CA PRO A 542 17.96 -3.23 -24.00
C PRO A 542 18.08 -4.75 -23.75
N GLY A 543 17.37 -5.55 -24.55
CA GLY A 543 17.32 -7.02 -24.38
C GLY A 543 16.38 -7.50 -23.27
N HIS A 544 15.69 -6.57 -22.61
CA HIS A 544 14.73 -6.82 -21.54
C HIS A 544 13.43 -6.05 -21.78
N GLU A 545 12.96 -6.04 -23.03
CA GLU A 545 11.69 -5.41 -23.42
C GLU A 545 10.48 -6.09 -22.76
N CYS A 546 10.63 -7.36 -22.38
CA CYS A 546 9.68 -8.14 -21.61
C CYS A 546 10.28 -8.60 -20.28
N PHE A 547 9.43 -8.89 -19.29
CA PHE A 547 9.90 -9.43 -18.01
C PHE A 547 10.52 -10.83 -18.17
N PRO A 548 11.61 -11.14 -17.44
CA PRO A 548 12.25 -12.46 -17.50
C PRO A 548 11.27 -13.58 -17.15
N ASP A 549 11.32 -14.68 -17.91
CA ASP A 549 10.55 -15.93 -17.75
C ASP A 549 9.03 -15.84 -18.00
N VAL A 550 8.40 -14.74 -17.61
CA VAL A 550 6.93 -14.58 -17.60
C VAL A 550 6.37 -13.78 -18.78
N GLY A 551 7.24 -13.07 -19.52
CA GLY A 551 6.84 -12.23 -20.64
C GLY A 551 6.08 -10.97 -20.18
N GLY A 552 5.35 -10.35 -21.12
CA GLY A 552 4.68 -9.07 -20.91
C GLY A 552 5.66 -7.90 -21.00
N LYS A 553 5.27 -6.82 -21.69
CA LYS A 553 6.17 -5.69 -21.94
C LYS A 553 6.40 -4.92 -20.64
N VAL A 554 7.65 -4.52 -20.38
CA VAL A 554 8.03 -3.76 -19.17
C VAL A 554 7.31 -2.41 -19.11
N LEU A 555 7.21 -1.70 -20.24
CA LEU A 555 6.48 -0.44 -20.36
C LEU A 555 4.99 -0.63 -20.70
N GLY A 556 4.49 -1.86 -20.61
CA GLY A 556 3.09 -2.19 -20.84
C GLY A 556 2.62 -2.00 -22.28
N GLY A 557 1.30 -1.97 -22.43
CA GLY A 557 0.62 -1.78 -23.69
C GLY A 557 -0.83 -1.40 -23.48
N GLN A 558 -1.39 -0.67 -24.44
CA GLN A 558 -2.78 -0.26 -24.41
C GLN A 558 -3.72 -1.43 -24.69
N SER A 559 -4.91 -1.31 -24.15
CA SER A 559 -6.04 -2.24 -24.24
C SER A 559 -7.34 -1.45 -24.38
N SER A 560 -8.45 -2.16 -24.59
CA SER A 560 -9.79 -1.60 -24.63
C SER A 560 -10.43 -1.40 -23.25
N LEU A 561 -9.69 -1.66 -22.17
CA LEU A 561 -10.20 -1.51 -20.80
C LEU A 561 -10.44 -0.03 -20.47
N PRO A 562 -11.55 0.31 -19.82
CA PRO A 562 -11.78 1.67 -19.33
C PRO A 562 -10.66 2.16 -18.42
N ASP A 563 -10.15 3.36 -18.67
CA ASP A 563 -9.10 4.02 -17.87
C ASP A 563 -9.41 4.02 -16.37
N ALA A 564 -10.67 4.27 -15.99
CA ALA A 564 -11.11 4.30 -14.59
C ALA A 564 -10.93 2.96 -13.83
N LEU A 565 -10.76 1.84 -14.53
CA LEU A 565 -10.46 0.54 -13.93
C LEU A 565 -8.98 0.35 -13.61
N THR A 566 -8.11 0.99 -14.38
CA THR A 566 -6.67 0.75 -14.41
C THR A 566 -5.84 1.94 -13.91
N THR A 567 -6.50 3.02 -13.47
CA THR A 567 -5.87 4.27 -12.98
C THR A 567 -5.97 4.53 -11.49
#